data_AF-A0A4T0ND48-F1
#
_entry.id   AF-A0A4T0ND48-F1
#
_cell.length_a   1.000
_cell.length_b   1.000
_cell.length_c   1.000
_cell.angle_alpha   90.00
_cell.angle_beta   90.00
_cell.angle_gamma   90.00
#
_symmetry.space_group_name_H-M   'P 1'
#
loop_
_entity.id
_entity.type
_entity.pdbx_description
1 polymer ?
#
loop_
_entity_poly.entity_id
_entity_poly.type
_entity_poly.pdbx_seq_one_letter_code
_entity_poly.pdbx_strand_id
1 'polypeptide(L)'
;MTKTLTSKKEKDLKRKQQHSEIERNRRIKVNKRFDQLRELVSKDDMKAKPSDFKLQVLDQTVEYIHKLQDELRLLKSEESSRRSSSGDINSPSTSTPSNPFQTDETIVADVLVSLSTPESPFTKLAMANKIPEDLTLPPSIKN
;
A
#
# COMPACT_ATOMS: atom_id res chain seq x y z
N MET A 1 6.20 -17.03 52.01
CA MET A 1 5.49 -16.05 51.14
C MET A 1 6.20 -15.99 49.79
N THR A 2 5.65 -16.58 48.71
CA THR A 2 6.34 -16.68 47.39
C THR A 2 5.44 -16.41 46.17
N LYS A 3 4.23 -15.85 46.36
CA LYS A 3 3.18 -15.83 45.32
C LYS A 3 3.29 -14.70 44.26
N THR A 4 4.21 -13.75 44.38
CA THR A 4 4.26 -12.55 43.50
C THR A 4 5.15 -12.70 42.26
N LEU A 5 6.22 -13.49 42.35
CA LEU A 5 7.19 -13.68 41.25
C LEU A 5 6.63 -14.55 40.11
N THR A 6 5.77 -15.52 40.42
CA THR A 6 5.10 -16.35 39.42
C THR A 6 4.10 -15.52 38.60
N SER A 7 3.36 -14.62 39.25
CA SER A 7 2.40 -13.73 38.57
C SER A 7 3.08 -12.75 37.59
N LYS A 8 4.25 -12.21 37.93
CA LYS A 8 5.00 -11.34 37.00
C LYS A 8 5.52 -12.13 35.79
N LYS A 9 6.12 -13.30 36.02
CA LYS A 9 6.59 -14.19 34.96
C LYS A 9 5.47 -14.65 34.03
N GLU A 10 4.30 -14.96 34.58
CA GLU A 10 3.11 -15.35 33.82
C GLU A 10 2.58 -14.20 32.93
N LYS A 11 2.54 -12.97 33.45
CA LYS A 11 2.19 -11.77 32.67
C LYS A 11 3.16 -11.53 31.52
N ASP A 12 4.45 -11.69 31.76
CA ASP A 12 5.49 -11.52 30.73
C ASP A 12 5.40 -12.61 29.65
N LEU A 13 5.12 -13.86 30.04
CA LEU A 13 4.84 -14.95 29.10
C LEU A 13 3.62 -14.65 28.23
N LYS A 14 2.53 -14.17 28.82
CA LYS A 14 1.31 -13.79 28.10
C LYS A 14 1.57 -12.67 27.09
N ARG A 15 2.32 -11.63 27.50
CA ARG A 15 2.72 -10.54 26.59
C ARG A 15 3.57 -11.05 25.43
N LYS A 16 4.55 -11.92 25.69
CA LYS A 16 5.38 -12.53 24.65
C LYS A 16 4.56 -13.37 23.68
N GLN A 17 3.62 -14.16 24.18
CA GLN A 17 2.69 -14.94 23.35
C GLN A 17 1.83 -14.04 22.47
N GLN A 18 1.19 -13.03 23.06
CA GLN A 18 0.37 -12.06 22.32
C GLN A 18 1.18 -11.33 21.24
N HIS A 19 2.39 -10.86 21.57
CA HIS A 19 3.26 -10.21 20.60
C HIS A 19 3.65 -11.16 19.45
N SER A 20 3.96 -12.42 19.77
CA SER A 20 4.30 -13.43 18.77
C SER A 20 3.12 -13.73 17.84
N GLU A 21 1.90 -13.78 18.38
CA GLU A 21 0.67 -13.97 17.61
C GLU A 21 0.38 -12.78 16.70
N ILE A 22 0.52 -11.54 17.20
CA ILE A 22 0.37 -10.33 16.41
C ILE A 22 1.34 -10.35 15.22
N GLU A 23 2.61 -10.67 15.47
CA GLU A 23 3.61 -10.73 14.40
C GLU A 23 3.33 -11.87 13.40
N ARG A 24 2.89 -13.05 13.88
CA ARG A 24 2.45 -14.14 13.00
C ARG A 24 1.32 -13.68 12.08
N ASN A 25 0.31 -13.03 12.62
CA ASN A 25 -0.82 -12.50 11.86
C ASN A 25 -0.38 -11.44 10.85
N ARG A 26 0.57 -10.59 11.23
CA ARG A 26 1.17 -9.60 10.32
C ARG A 26 1.88 -10.29 9.14
N ARG A 27 2.66 -11.34 9.39
CA ARG A 27 3.35 -12.12 8.35
C ARG A 27 2.39 -12.83 7.42
N ILE A 28 1.31 -13.43 7.97
CA ILE A 28 0.26 -14.06 7.17
C ILE A 28 -0.39 -13.05 6.22
N LYS A 29 -0.73 -11.85 6.71
CA LYS A 29 -1.29 -10.78 5.87
C LYS A 29 -0.35 -10.40 4.74
N VAL A 30 0.95 -10.24 5.02
CA VAL A 30 1.95 -9.92 3.99
C VAL A 30 2.04 -11.04 2.95
N ASN A 31 2.14 -12.29 3.39
CA ASN A 31 2.24 -13.43 2.47
C ASN A 31 1.00 -13.53 1.58
N LYS A 32 -0.21 -13.32 2.12
CA LYS A 32 -1.44 -13.29 1.33
C LYS A 32 -1.40 -12.23 0.21
N ARG A 33 -0.79 -11.07 0.45
CA ARG A 33 -0.62 -10.04 -0.61
C ARG A 33 0.39 -10.47 -1.67
N PHE A 34 1.47 -11.15 -1.28
CA PHE A 34 2.41 -11.74 -2.24
C PHE A 34 1.74 -12.82 -3.10
N ASP A 35 0.88 -13.65 -2.51
CA ASP A 35 0.17 -14.69 -3.25
C ASP A 35 -0.80 -14.08 -4.28
N GLN A 36 -1.53 -13.03 -3.90
CA GLN A 36 -2.38 -12.27 -4.83
C GLN A 36 -1.55 -11.64 -5.95
N LEU A 37 -0.38 -11.08 -5.63
CA LEU A 37 0.49 -10.44 -6.61
C LEU A 37 1.02 -11.45 -7.63
N ARG A 38 1.47 -12.63 -7.15
CA ARG A 38 1.87 -13.75 -8.01
C ARG A 38 0.77 -14.13 -8.98
N GLU A 39 -0.46 -14.27 -8.48
CA GLU A 39 -1.59 -14.66 -9.30
C GLU A 39 -1.87 -13.67 -10.44
N LEU A 40 -1.67 -12.37 -10.21
CA LEU A 40 -1.88 -11.34 -11.23
C LEU A 40 -0.78 -11.35 -12.29
N VAL A 41 0.48 -11.50 -11.88
CA VAL A 41 1.64 -11.45 -12.79
C VAL A 41 1.81 -12.75 -13.57
N SER A 42 1.51 -13.91 -12.98
CA SER A 42 1.66 -15.22 -13.64
C SER A 42 0.53 -15.58 -14.62
N LYS A 43 -0.56 -14.80 -14.70
CA LYS A 43 -1.66 -15.05 -15.65
C LYS A 43 -1.26 -14.87 -17.10
N ASP A 44 -0.33 -13.96 -17.39
CA ASP A 44 0.11 -13.69 -18.77
C ASP A 44 1.30 -14.57 -19.18
N ASP A 45 2.11 -15.01 -18.23
CA ASP A 45 3.22 -15.93 -18.46
C ASP A 45 2.82 -17.37 -18.09
N MET A 46 2.08 -18.03 -18.97
CA MET A 46 1.68 -19.46 -18.90
C MET A 46 2.85 -20.47 -18.72
N LYS A 47 4.10 -20.01 -18.56
CA LYS A 47 5.30 -20.85 -18.46
C LYS A 47 6.18 -20.59 -17.23
N ALA A 48 5.96 -19.52 -16.47
CA ALA A 48 6.77 -19.29 -15.27
C ALA A 48 6.23 -20.15 -14.12
N LYS A 49 7.02 -21.14 -13.66
CA LYS A 49 6.72 -21.83 -12.40
C LYS A 49 6.51 -20.79 -11.30
N PRO A 50 5.52 -20.95 -10.41
CA PRO A 50 5.29 -20.00 -9.33
C PRO A 50 6.59 -19.86 -8.53
N SER A 51 7.21 -18.68 -8.60
CA SER A 51 8.43 -18.44 -7.83
C SER A 51 8.06 -18.26 -6.37
N ASP A 52 8.54 -19.19 -5.54
CA ASP A 52 8.41 -19.10 -4.09
C ASP A 52 9.20 -17.90 -3.50
N PHE A 53 10.07 -17.27 -4.29
CA PHE A 53 10.93 -16.19 -3.83
C PHE A 53 10.28 -14.81 -3.95
N LYS A 54 10.15 -14.11 -2.82
CA LYS A 54 9.46 -12.81 -2.77
C LYS A 54 10.10 -11.72 -3.63
N LEU A 55 11.43 -11.66 -3.68
CA LEU A 55 12.13 -10.66 -4.51
C LEU A 55 11.83 -10.87 -5.98
N GLN A 56 11.87 -12.11 -6.45
CA GLN A 56 11.57 -12.43 -7.85
C GLN A 56 10.12 -12.04 -8.21
N VAL A 57 9.15 -12.23 -7.31
CA VAL A 57 7.78 -11.76 -7.54
C VAL A 57 7.74 -10.24 -7.75
N LEU A 58 8.50 -9.48 -6.96
CA LEU A 58 8.56 -8.02 -7.10
C LEU A 58 9.23 -7.61 -8.41
N ASP A 59 10.34 -8.25 -8.77
CA ASP A 59 11.04 -7.97 -10.03
C ASP A 59 10.14 -8.24 -11.24
N GLN A 60 9.47 -9.41 -11.24
CA GLN A 60 8.48 -9.77 -12.26
C GLN A 60 7.30 -8.80 -12.31
N THR A 61 6.85 -8.30 -11.15
CA THR A 61 5.78 -7.30 -11.09
C THR A 61 6.20 -6.01 -11.77
N VAL A 62 7.42 -5.52 -11.51
CA VAL A 62 7.93 -4.29 -12.13
C VAL A 62 8.04 -4.45 -13.65
N GLU A 63 8.60 -5.57 -14.10
CA GLU A 63 8.69 -5.89 -15.54
C GLU A 63 7.31 -5.94 -16.19
N TYR A 64 6.35 -6.59 -15.53
CA TYR A 64 4.97 -6.69 -16.01
C TYR A 64 4.28 -5.33 -16.12
N ILE A 65 4.46 -4.44 -15.13
CA ILE A 65 3.92 -3.08 -15.19
C ILE A 65 4.50 -2.31 -16.38
N HIS A 66 5.80 -2.40 -16.63
CA HIS A 66 6.42 -1.75 -17.79
C HIS A 66 5.86 -2.29 -19.11
N LYS A 67 5.71 -3.61 -19.24
CA LYS A 67 5.10 -4.24 -20.41
C LYS A 67 3.69 -3.69 -20.68
N LEU A 68 2.84 -3.65 -19.66
CA LEU A 68 1.47 -3.10 -19.80
C LEU A 68 1.47 -1.62 -20.19
N GLN A 69 2.39 -0.82 -19.64
CA GLN A 69 2.53 0.59 -20.01
C GLN A 69 2.93 0.77 -21.48
N ASP A 70 3.83 -0.08 -21.99
CA ASP A 70 4.26 -0.05 -23.38
C ASP A 70 3.14 -0.51 -24.33
N GLU A 71 2.39 -1.56 -23.97
CA GLU A 71 1.21 -2.01 -24.74
C GLU A 71 0.14 -0.91 -24.83
N LEU A 72 -0.15 -0.21 -23.73
CA LEU A 72 -1.09 0.91 -23.72
C LEU A 72 -0.59 2.08 -24.59
N ARG A 73 0.72 2.35 -24.60
CA ARG A 73 1.31 3.40 -25.44
C ARG A 73 1.18 3.06 -26.92
N LEU A 74 1.41 1.80 -27.28
CA LEU A 74 1.26 1.31 -28.64
C LEU A 74 -0.19 1.42 -29.12
N LEU A 75 -1.14 0.91 -28.34
CA LEU A 75 -2.58 0.98 -28.65
C LEU A 75 -3.06 2.43 -28.85
N LYS A 76 -2.64 3.34 -27.97
CA LYS A 76 -3.00 4.77 -28.07
C LYS A 76 -2.43 5.43 -29.33
N SER A 77 -1.23 5.03 -29.74
CA SER A 77 -0.57 5.54 -30.96
C SER A 77 -1.26 5.01 -32.23
N GLU A 78 -1.67 3.75 -32.21
CA GLU A 78 -2.43 3.12 -33.30
C GLU A 78 -3.82 3.75 -33.46
N GLU A 79 -4.54 4.00 -32.37
CA GLU A 79 -5.85 4.67 -32.40
C GLU A 79 -5.75 6.08 -32.98
N SER A 80 -4.70 6.82 -32.62
CA SER A 80 -4.45 8.17 -33.15
C SER A 80 -4.18 8.15 -34.66
N SER A 81 -3.51 7.10 -35.16
CA SER A 81 -3.22 6.92 -36.59
C SER A 81 -4.44 6.49 -37.40
N ARG A 82 -5.37 5.72 -36.81
CA ARG A 82 -6.64 5.32 -37.45
C ARG A 82 -7.62 6.50 -37.58
N ARG A 83 -7.59 7.45 -36.64
CA ARG A 83 -8.45 8.66 -36.68
C ARG A 83 -7.94 9.73 -37.66
N SER A 84 -6.66 9.76 -37.98
CA SER A 84 -6.08 10.73 -38.93
C SER A 84 -6.13 10.27 -40.39
N SER A 85 -6.38 8.99 -40.68
CA SER A 85 -6.50 8.47 -42.05
C SER A 85 -7.93 8.46 -42.61
N SER A 86 -8.92 8.97 -41.86
CA SER A 86 -10.33 9.03 -42.25
C SER A 86 -10.84 10.48 -42.30
N GLY A 87 -10.06 11.39 -42.89
CA GLY A 87 -10.42 12.79 -43.11
C GLY A 87 -10.51 13.13 -44.59
N ASP A 88 -11.61 12.76 -45.24
CA ASP A 88 -12.13 13.44 -46.45
C ASP A 88 -13.57 12.98 -46.76
N ILE A 89 -14.57 13.76 -46.31
CA ILE A 89 -15.74 14.23 -47.09
C ILE A 89 -16.67 15.11 -46.23
N ASN A 90 -16.76 16.39 -46.60
CA ASN A 90 -17.88 17.34 -46.49
C ASN A 90 -18.94 17.18 -45.36
N SER A 91 -19.07 18.19 -44.51
CA SER A 91 -20.15 19.21 -44.61
C SER A 91 -20.20 20.17 -43.41
N PRO A 92 -20.45 21.48 -43.63
CA PRO A 92 -20.90 22.41 -42.61
C PRO A 92 -22.44 22.44 -42.56
N SER A 93 -23.04 22.48 -41.37
CA SER A 93 -24.29 23.23 -41.02
C SER A 93 -24.95 22.70 -39.73
N THR A 94 -25.08 23.60 -38.75
CA THR A 94 -26.25 23.84 -37.87
C THR A 94 -27.07 22.66 -37.34
N SER A 95 -27.07 22.46 -36.03
CA SER A 95 -28.16 22.92 -35.14
C SER A 95 -27.97 22.39 -33.72
N THR A 96 -27.85 23.31 -32.77
CA THR A 96 -28.17 23.12 -31.35
C THR A 96 -29.59 22.57 -31.20
N PRO A 97 -29.79 21.63 -30.26
CA PRO A 97 -30.81 21.89 -29.26
C PRO A 97 -30.31 21.62 -27.82
N SER A 98 -30.65 22.58 -26.98
CA SER A 98 -30.80 22.49 -25.54
C SER A 98 -31.61 21.26 -25.11
N ASN A 99 -31.13 20.49 -24.13
CA ASN A 99 -31.88 20.36 -22.88
C ASN A 99 -31.05 19.79 -21.70
N PRO A 100 -31.43 20.16 -20.47
CA PRO A 100 -30.72 19.90 -19.22
C PRO A 100 -31.17 18.56 -18.62
N PHE A 101 -30.31 17.95 -17.79
CA PHE A 101 -30.59 17.17 -16.58
C PHE A 101 -29.54 16.07 -16.36
N GLN A 102 -29.19 15.91 -15.07
CA GLN A 102 -28.48 14.80 -14.40
C GLN A 102 -26.94 14.87 -14.39
N THR A 103 -26.22 14.73 -13.27
CA THR A 103 -26.55 14.46 -11.85
C THR A 103 -25.29 14.68 -11.00
N ASP A 104 -25.44 15.34 -9.84
CA ASP A 104 -24.67 15.24 -8.60
C ASP A 104 -23.17 14.85 -8.63
N GLU A 105 -22.29 15.86 -8.73
CA GLU A 105 -20.89 15.80 -8.26
C GLU A 105 -20.72 16.48 -6.89
N THR A 106 -21.41 16.00 -5.85
CA THR A 106 -21.26 16.54 -4.48
C THR A 106 -20.91 15.52 -3.40
N ILE A 107 -20.70 14.25 -3.73
CA ILE A 107 -20.49 13.19 -2.71
C ILE A 107 -19.00 13.02 -2.31
N VAL A 108 -18.04 13.59 -3.05
CA VAL A 108 -16.61 13.37 -2.77
C VAL A 108 -16.04 14.23 -1.63
N ALA A 109 -16.73 15.30 -1.21
CA ALA A 109 -16.22 16.19 -0.17
C ALA A 109 -16.44 15.67 1.27
N ASP A 110 -17.41 14.77 1.49
CA ASP A 110 -17.86 14.40 2.85
C ASP A 110 -17.08 13.23 3.48
N VAL A 111 -16.32 12.48 2.68
CA VAL A 111 -15.47 11.39 3.18
C VAL A 111 -14.15 11.90 3.78
N LEU A 112 -13.66 13.06 3.31
CA LEU A 112 -12.37 13.60 3.72
C LEU A 112 -12.40 14.38 5.05
N VAL A 113 -13.58 14.74 5.55
CA VAL A 113 -13.74 15.45 6.83
C VAL A 113 -13.80 14.50 8.04
N SER A 114 -14.05 13.19 7.82
CA SER A 114 -14.22 12.21 8.91
C SER A 114 -12.91 11.59 9.46
N LEU A 115 -11.74 11.97 8.96
CA LEU A 115 -10.44 11.46 9.44
C LEU A 115 -9.70 12.40 10.40
N SER A 116 -10.28 13.56 10.72
CA SER A 116 -9.67 14.56 11.61
C SER A 116 -10.39 14.66 12.96
N THR A 117 -10.50 13.55 13.68
CA THR A 117 -10.87 13.56 15.11
C THR A 117 -9.65 13.18 15.96
N PRO A 118 -9.18 14.05 16.86
CA PRO A 118 -7.97 13.84 17.67
C PRO A 118 -8.14 12.91 18.89
N GLU A 119 -9.26 12.19 19.03
CA GLU A 119 -9.51 11.30 20.17
C GLU A 119 -8.98 9.88 19.91
N SER A 120 -7.66 9.77 19.79
CA SER A 120 -6.97 8.46 19.81
C SER A 120 -6.35 8.22 21.20
N PRO A 121 -6.61 7.07 21.86
CA PRO A 121 -6.05 6.76 23.17
C PRO A 121 -4.53 6.52 23.18
N PHE A 122 -3.85 6.59 22.02
CA PHE A 122 -2.42 6.35 21.88
C PHE A 122 -1.52 7.54 22.27
N THR A 123 -2.04 8.75 22.42
CA THR A 123 -1.22 9.92 22.77
C THR A 123 -0.82 9.99 24.25
N LYS A 124 -1.45 9.21 25.13
CA LYS A 124 -1.12 9.21 26.59
C LYS A 124 0.21 8.55 26.94
N LEU A 125 0.89 7.89 26.01
CA LEU A 125 2.15 7.16 26.30
C LEU A 125 3.43 7.94 25.94
N ALA A 126 3.31 9.08 25.25
CA ALA A 126 4.49 9.81 24.75
C ALA A 126 5.11 10.82 25.74
N MET A 127 4.53 11.02 26.93
CA MET A 127 4.97 12.07 27.87
C MET A 127 5.60 11.58 29.18
N ALA A 128 6.03 10.31 29.29
CA ALA A 128 6.52 9.75 30.55
C ALA A 128 7.98 9.23 30.55
N ASN A 129 8.78 9.50 29.52
CA ASN A 129 10.20 9.13 29.51
C ASN A 129 11.09 10.38 29.63
N LYS A 130 11.28 10.85 30.87
CA LYS A 130 12.47 11.64 31.22
C LYS A 130 13.69 10.74 31.07
N ILE A 131 14.59 11.13 30.18
CA ILE A 131 15.91 10.53 29.99
C ILE A 131 16.75 10.89 31.23
N PRO A 132 17.39 9.93 31.93
CA PRO A 132 18.38 10.25 32.96
C PRO A 132 19.68 10.75 32.31
N GLU A 133 20.10 11.98 32.63
CA GLU A 133 21.34 12.61 32.17
C GLU A 133 22.59 12.15 32.94
N ASP A 134 22.84 10.85 33.07
CA ASP A 134 24.00 10.37 33.83
C ASP A 134 24.76 9.22 33.17
N LEU A 135 25.21 9.45 31.93
CA LEU A 135 26.23 8.64 31.28
C LEU A 135 27.19 9.54 30.47
N THR A 136 27.93 10.40 31.16
CA THR A 136 29.13 11.02 30.59
C THR A 136 30.23 9.95 30.44
N LEU A 137 30.66 9.72 29.20
CA LEU A 137 31.78 8.84 28.84
C LEU A 137 33.11 9.37 29.43
N PRO A 138 34.03 8.50 29.89
CA PRO A 138 35.37 8.93 30.32
C PRO A 138 36.26 9.33 29.12
N PRO A 139 37.21 10.26 29.32
CA PRO A 139 38.08 10.74 28.25
C PRO A 139 39.09 9.67 27.80
N SER A 140 39.28 9.60 26.48
CA SER A 140 40.24 8.74 25.78
C SER A 140 41.68 9.10 26.17
N ILE A 141 42.41 8.13 26.73
CA ILE A 141 43.87 8.20 26.89
C ILE A 141 44.49 8.13 25.49
N LYS A 142 45.25 9.15 25.12
CA LYS A 142 46.11 9.13 23.92
C LYS A 142 47.46 8.55 24.33
N ASN A 143 47.90 7.51 23.62
CA ASN A 143 49.30 7.07 23.63
C ASN A 143 50.15 7.99 22.77
#